data_AF-A0A842WLR5-F1
#
_entry.id   AF-A0A842WLR5-F1
#
_cell.length_a   1.000
_cell.length_b   1.000
_cell.length_c   1.000
_cell.angle_alpha   90.00
_cell.angle_beta   90.00
_cell.angle_gamma   90.00
#
_symmetry.space_group_name_H-M   'P 1'
#
loop_
_entity.id
_entity.type
_entity.pdbx_description
1 polymer ?
#
loop_
_entity_poly.entity_id
_entity_poly.type
_entity_poly.pdbx_seq_one_letter_code
_entity_poly.pdbx_strand_id
1 'polypeptide(L)' 'MGIDYSKIELKETILDKVLLHYRNNIAHGKQLEVDFSRYLDLHSEVIEIMEIIGREISKATDKELFRQNNAERP' A
#
# COMPACT_ATOMS: atom_id res chain seq x y z
N MET A 1 1.14 -15.63 -2.27
CA MET A 1 0.23 -15.08 -1.22
C MET A 1 -0.99 -14.64 -1.99
N GLY A 2 -2.20 -15.15 -1.73
CA GLY A 2 -3.41 -14.86 -2.52
C GLY A 2 -3.91 -13.42 -2.41
N ILE A 3 -3.01 -12.45 -2.51
CA ILE A 3 -3.22 -11.01 -2.47
C ILE A 3 -3.24 -10.56 -3.93
N ASP A 4 -4.37 -10.00 -4.35
CA ASP A 4 -4.51 -9.41 -5.68
C ASP A 4 -3.73 -8.09 -5.76
N TYR A 5 -2.50 -8.17 -6.25
CA TYR A 5 -1.56 -7.05 -6.31
C TYR A 5 -1.95 -5.98 -7.35
N SER A 6 -2.83 -6.31 -8.30
CA SER A 6 -3.27 -5.39 -9.36
C SER A 6 -3.90 -4.09 -8.83
N LYS A 7 -4.52 -4.17 -7.64
CA LYS A 7 -5.14 -3.00 -6.96
C LYS A 7 -4.12 -2.08 -6.29
N ILE A 8 -2.93 -2.60 -5.99
CA ILE A 8 -1.83 -1.88 -5.35
C ILE A 8 -0.91 -1.31 -6.44
N GLU A 9 -0.71 -2.05 -7.53
CA GLU A 9 0.10 -1.65 -8.69
C GLU A 9 -0.34 -0.29 -9.26
N LEU A 10 -1.66 -0.04 -9.35
CA LEU A 10 -2.17 1.26 -9.83
C LEU A 10 -1.77 2.44 -8.91
N LYS A 11 -1.50 2.17 -7.64
CA LYS A 11 -1.11 3.16 -6.62
C LYS A 11 0.38 3.12 -6.28
N GLU A 12 1.15 2.28 -6.95
CA GLU A 12 2.59 2.09 -6.72
C GLU A 12 3.38 3.38 -7.02
N THR A 13 2.91 4.17 -8.00
CA THR A 13 3.47 5.50 -8.30
C THR A 13 3.39 6.47 -7.10
N ILE A 14 2.32 6.39 -6.29
CA ILE A 14 2.17 7.23 -5.10
C ILE A 14 3.20 6.82 -4.05
N LEU A 15 3.37 5.52 -3.81
CA LEU A 15 4.32 4.98 -2.84
C LEU A 15 5.78 5.27 -3.24
N ASP A 16 6.15 4.91 -4.47
CA ASP A 16 7.55 4.89 -4.88
C ASP A 16 8.08 6.23 -5.36
N LYS A 17 7.21 7.11 -5.87
CA LYS A 17 7.64 8.43 -6.35
C LYS A 17 7.25 9.53 -5.40
N VAL A 18 5.98 9.62 -5.01
CA VAL A 18 5.49 10.77 -4.21
C VAL A 18 5.96 10.67 -2.76
N LEU A 19 5.63 9.57 -2.07
CA LEU A 19 6.02 9.41 -0.67
C LEU A 19 7.53 9.30 -0.49
N LEU A 20 8.22 8.58 -1.39
CA LEU A 20 9.67 8.44 -1.34
C LEU A 20 10.39 9.77 -1.55
N HIS A 21 9.91 10.60 -2.49
CA HIS A 21 10.42 11.96 -2.70
C HIS A 21 10.20 12.82 -1.46
N TYR A 22 9.01 12.79 -0.87
CA TYR A 22 8.68 13.56 0.33
C TYR A 22 9.53 13.14 1.53
N ARG A 23 9.68 11.84 1.76
CA ARG A 23 10.56 11.29 2.79
C ARG A 23 12.00 11.76 2.61
N ASN A 24 12.54 11.69 1.38
CA ASN A 24 13.92 12.09 1.11
C ASN A 24 14.11 13.59 1.33
N ASN A 25 13.17 14.43 0.88
CA ASN A 25 13.24 15.86 1.13
C ASN A 25 13.23 16.18 2.62
N ILE A 26 12.33 15.56 3.39
CA ILE A 26 12.26 15.72 4.86
C ILE A 26 13.58 15.27 5.50
N ALA A 27 14.10 14.09 5.14
CA ALA A 27 15.34 13.54 5.69
C ALA A 27 16.58 14.41 5.38
N HIS A 28 16.56 15.09 4.23
CA HIS A 28 17.61 16.03 3.83
C HIS A 28 17.37 17.47 4.33
N GLY A 29 16.36 17.71 5.17
CA GLY A 29 16.03 19.03 5.71
C GLY A 29 15.53 20.03 4.66
N LYS A 30 15.07 19.54 3.50
CA LYS A 30 14.49 20.39 2.45
C LYS A 30 13.06 20.75 2.81
N GLN A 31 12.70 22.00 2.56
CA GLN A 31 11.32 22.46 2.73
C GLN A 31 10.42 21.71 1.75
N LEU A 32 9.38 21.07 2.28
CA LEU A 32 8.38 20.39 1.49
C LEU A 32 7.24 21.37 1.21
N GLU A 33 7.11 21.83 -0.03
CA GLU A 33 5.94 22.59 -0.44
C GLU A 33 4.78 21.64 -0.76
N VAL A 34 4.02 21.30 0.28
CA VAL A 34 2.76 20.59 0.19
C VAL A 34 1.69 21.51 0.77
N ASP A 35 0.73 21.89 -0.05
CA ASP A 35 -0.46 22.58 0.44
C ASP A 35 -1.39 21.59 1.16
N PHE A 36 -2.31 22.15 1.97
CA PHE A 36 -3.20 21.34 2.80
C PHE A 36 -4.15 20.44 1.98
N SER A 37 -4.60 20.89 0.80
CA SER A 37 -5.47 20.09 -0.07
C SER A 37 -4.72 18.87 -0.57
N ARG A 38 -3.48 19.08 -1.05
CA ARG A 38 -2.62 18.03 -1.57
C ARG A 38 -2.19 17.05 -0.48
N TYR A 39 -2.01 17.53 0.75
CA TYR A 39 -1.84 16.66 1.91
C TYR A 39 -3.07 15.77 2.14
N LEU A 40 -4.28 16.34 2.12
CA LEU A 40 -5.51 15.59 2.33
C LEU A 40 -5.74 14.52 1.26
N ASP A 41 -5.47 14.85 0.00
CA ASP A 41 -5.57 13.90 -1.11
C ASP A 41 -4.62 12.73 -0.91
N LEU A 42 -3.34 13.02 -0.64
CA LEU A 42 -2.32 12.01 -0.40
C LEU A 42 -2.61 11.16 0.84
N HIS A 43 -3.07 11.79 1.92
CA HIS A 43 -3.49 11.09 3.14
C HIS A 43 -4.62 10.10 2.84
N SER A 44 -5.65 10.54 2.12
CA SER A 44 -6.79 9.70 1.77
C SER A 44 -6.37 8.50 0.91
N GLU A 45 -5.49 8.71 -0.06
CA GLU A 45 -4.92 7.64 -0.87
C GLU A 45 -4.12 6.63 -0.05
N VAL A 46 -3.30 7.10 0.91
CA VAL A 46 -2.51 6.22 1.79
C VAL A 46 -3.41 5.36 2.68
N ILE A 47 -4.46 5.95 3.28
CA ILE A 47 -5.42 5.21 4.09
C ILE A 47 -6.13 4.15 3.25
N GLU A 48 -6.56 4.49 2.03
CA GLU A 48 -7.20 3.53 1.12
C GLU A 48 -6.27 2.34 0.78
N ILE A 49 -4.98 2.60 0.53
CA ILE A 49 -3.98 1.54 0.29
C ILE A 49 -3.88 0.63 1.52
N MET A 50 -3.75 1.21 2.72
CA MET A 50 -3.67 0.45 3.96
C MET A 50 -4.89 -0.44 4.18
N GLU A 51 -6.09 0.09 3.90
CA GLU A 51 -7.32 -0.70 4.01
C GLU A 51 -7.40 -1.81 2.96
N ILE A 52 -6.99 -1.57 1.72
CA ILE A 52 -6.94 -2.62 0.68
C ILE A 52 -6.03 -3.75 1.14
N ILE A 53 -4.81 -3.42 1.59
CA ILE A 53 -3.85 -4.41 2.09
C ILE A 53 -4.46 -5.17 3.29
N GLY A 54 -5.05 -4.46 4.25
CA GLY A 54 -5.70 -5.08 5.41
C GLY A 54 -6.80 -6.06 5.00
N ARG A 55 -7.69 -5.66 4.08
CA ARG A 55 -8.76 -6.51 3.56
C ARG A 55 -8.22 -7.74 2.82
N GLU A 56 -7.17 -7.59 2.02
CA GLU A 56 -6.59 -8.72 1.28
C GLU A 56 -5.88 -9.71 2.22
N ILE A 57 -5.19 -9.22 3.26
CA ILE A 57 -4.62 -10.07 4.32
C ILE A 57 -5.74 -10.82 5.06
N SER A 58 -6.81 -10.13 5.46
CA SER A 58 -7.96 -10.76 6.13
C SER A 58 -8.62 -11.81 5.24
N LYS A 59 -8.90 -11.51 3.96
CA LYS A 59 -9.46 -12.48 3.02
C LYS A 59 -8.56 -13.69 2.81
N ALA A 60 -7.26 -13.49 2.67
CA ALA A 60 -6.30 -14.59 2.56
C ALA A 60 -6.32 -15.46 3.82
N THR A 61 -6.62 -14.84 4.97
CA THR A 61 -6.72 -15.49 6.26
C THR A 61 -7.99 -16.32 6.42
N ASP A 62 -9.13 -15.70 6.14
CA ASP A 62 -10.45 -16.30 6.29
C ASP A 62 -10.68 -17.44 5.29
N LYS A 63 -10.11 -17.35 4.09
CA LYS A 63 -10.21 -18.40 3.06
C LYS A 63 -9.34 -19.63 3.32
N GLU A 64 -8.59 -19.66 4.42
CA GLU A 64 -7.61 -20.71 4.70
C GLU A 64 -6.65 -20.97 3.52
N LEU A 65 -6.32 -19.96 2.71
CA LEU A 65 -5.49 -20.13 1.51
C LEU A 65 -4.07 -20.62 1.85
N PHE A 66 -3.63 -20.44 3.10
CA PHE A 66 -2.42 -21.06 3.62
C PHE A 66 -2.54 -22.56 3.89
N ARG A 67 -3.75 -23.11 4.07
CA ARG A 67 -3.98 -24.56 4.17
C ARG A 67 -4.08 -25.25 2.80
N GLN A 68 -4.61 -24.58 1.78
CA GLN A 68 -4.73 -25.16 0.43
C GLN A 68 -3.36 -25.45 -0.22
N ASN A 69 -2.32 -24.66 0.05
CA ASN A 69 -0.96 -24.93 -0.44
C ASN A 69 -0.27 -26.15 0.20
N ASN A 70 -0.80 -26.70 1.30
CA ASN A 70 -0.26 -27.92 1.93
C ASN A 70 -1.00 -29.20 1.49
N ALA A 71 -2.08 -29.09 0.70
CA ALA A 71 -2.84 -30.24 0.21
C ALA A 71 -2.39 -30.72 -1.18
N GLU A 72 -1.52 -29.97 -1.87
CA GLU A 72 -1.04 -30.28 -3.24
C GLU A 72 0.46 -30.61 -3.31
N ARG A 73 1.12 -30.87 -2.17
CA ARG A 73 2.46 -31.46 -2.18
C ARG A 73 2.35 -32.98 -1.93
N PRO A 74 2.73 -33.82 -2.90
CA PRO A 74 2.73 -35.28 -2.75
C PRO A 74 3.73 -35.76 -1.70
#